data_AF-A0A355B9D0-F1
#
_entry.id   AF-A0A355B9D0-F1
#
_cell.length_a   1.000
_cell.length_b   1.000
_cell.length_c   1.000
_cell.angle_alpha   90.00
_cell.angle_beta   90.00
_cell.angle_gamma   90.00
#
_symmetry.space_group_name_H-M   'P 1'
#
loop_
_entity.id
_entity.type
_entity.pdbx_description
1 polymer ?
#
loop_
_entity_poly.entity_id
_entity_poly.type
_entity_poly.pdbx_seq_one_letter_code
_entity_poly.pdbx_strand_id
1 'polypeptide(L)' 'IHELCHLIHHDHTQKFIDLQTKEMKDWEKWKMKLEKLLA' A
#
# COMPACT_ATOMS: atom_id res chain seq x y z
N ILE A 1 0.68 -6.67 -4.96
CA ILE A 1 0.16 -6.77 -3.57
C ILE A 1 -0.85 -5.68 -3.28
N HIS A 2 -0.55 -4.38 -3.52
CA HIS A 2 -1.51 -3.28 -3.30
C HIS A 2 -2.90 -3.55 -3.88
N GLU A 3 -3.00 -3.84 -5.18
CA GLU A 3 -4.28 -4.18 -5.81
C GLU A 3 -4.92 -5.47 -5.29
N LEU A 4 -4.13 -6.41 -4.76
CA LEU A 4 -4.68 -7.62 -4.15
C LEU A 4 -5.30 -7.33 -2.78
N CYS A 5 -4.78 -6.33 -2.04
CA CYS A 5 -5.40 -5.87 -0.80
C CYS A 5 -6.81 -5.30 -1.06
N HIS A 6 -7.06 -4.73 -2.25
CA HIS A 6 -8.38 -4.24 -2.64
C HIS A 6 -9.45 -5.33 -2.76
N LEU A 7 -9.06 -6.62 -2.88
CA LEU A 7 -10.00 -7.75 -2.84
C LEU A 7 -10.61 -7.97 -1.45
N ILE A 8 -9.93 -7.54 -0.39
CA ILE A 8 -10.36 -7.72 1.01
C ILE A 8 -10.85 -6.39 1.60
N HIS A 9 -10.16 -5.29 1.30
CA HIS A 9 -10.48 -3.95 1.78
C HIS A 9 -10.59 -3.01 0.59
N HIS A 10 -11.81 -2.66 0.21
CA HIS A 10 -12.06 -1.86 -0.99
C HIS A 10 -11.39 -0.48 -0.95
N ASP A 11 -11.43 0.18 0.22
CA ASP A 11 -10.82 1.50 0.42
C ASP A 11 -9.52 1.42 1.23
N HIS A 12 -8.69 2.47 1.11
CA HIS A 12 -7.44 2.64 1.87
C HIS A 12 -7.67 3.00 3.35
N THR A 13 -8.43 2.16 4.05
CA THR A 13 -8.66 2.26 5.51
C THR A 13 -7.45 1.74 6.31
N GLN A 14 -7.44 1.94 7.64
CA GLN A 14 -6.37 1.38 8.49
C GLN A 14 -6.18 -0.13 8.29
N LYS A 15 -7.27 -0.89 8.15
CA LYS A 15 -7.21 -2.35 7.90
C LYS A 15 -6.53 -2.69 6.57
N PHE A 16 -6.74 -1.88 5.54
CA PHE A 16 -6.02 -2.02 4.26
C PHE A 16 -4.52 -1.79 4.46
N ILE A 17 -4.15 -0.72 5.17
CA ILE A 17 -2.75 -0.36 5.41
C ILE A 17 -2.06 -1.43 6.27
N ASP A 18 -2.75 -1.99 7.26
CA ASP A 18 -2.25 -3.09 8.09
C ASP A 18 -1.97 -4.34 7.23
N LEU A 19 -2.93 -4.71 6.37
CA LEU A 19 -2.79 -5.84 5.46
C LEU A 19 -1.66 -5.61 4.44
N GLN A 20 -1.59 -4.41 3.86
CA GLN A 20 -0.54 -4.04 2.94
C GLN A 20 0.84 -4.08 3.58
N THR A 21 0.97 -3.59 4.82
CA THR A 21 2.22 -3.61 5.58
C THR A 21 2.65 -5.03 5.93
N LYS A 22 1.69 -5.90 6.27
CA LYS A 22 1.93 -7.32 6.55
C LYS A 22 2.48 -8.06 5.33
N GLU A 23 1.86 -7.87 4.16
CA GLU A 23 2.19 -8.60 2.94
C GLU A 23 3.31 -7.94 2.11
N MET A 24 3.56 -6.64 2.30
CA MET A 24 4.59 -5.86 1.61
C MET A 24 5.28 -4.89 2.57
N LYS A 25 6.21 -5.39 3.39
CA LYS A 25 6.86 -4.62 4.48
C LYS A 25 7.53 -3.31 4.07
N ASP A 26 8.02 -3.20 2.83
CA ASP A 26 8.72 -2.02 2.32
C ASP A 26 7.85 -1.08 1.47
N TRP A 27 6.52 -1.24 1.48
CA TRP A 27 5.62 -0.50 0.58
C TRP A 27 5.75 1.03 0.72
N GLU A 28 5.97 1.55 1.92
CA GLU A 28 6.13 2.99 2.18
C GLU A 28 7.37 3.57 1.47
N LYS A 29 8.48 2.81 1.43
CA LYS A 29 9.69 3.21 0.70
C LYS A 29 9.41 3.33 -0.80
N TRP A 30 8.62 2.41 -1.35
CA TRP A 30 8.24 2.45 -2.76
C TRP A 30 7.23 3.56 -3.05
N LYS A 31 6.25 3.77 -2.17
CA LYS A 31 5.31 4.89 -2.24
C LYS A 31 6.05 6.23 -2.30
N MET A 32 6.97 6.46 -1.37
CA MET A 32 7.76 7.70 -1.33
C MET A 32 8.61 7.88 -2.60
N LYS A 33 9.18 6.81 -3.16
CA LYS A 33 9.89 6.89 -4.44
C LYS A 33 8.95 7.29 -5.58
N LEU A 34 7.76 6.70 -5.64
CA LEU A 34 6.76 7.03 -6.66
C LEU A 34 6.30 8.49 -6.55
N GLU A 35 5.99 8.95 -5.34
CA GLU A 35 5.59 10.33 -5.08
C GLU A 35 6.67 11.33 -5.49
N LYS A 36 7.96 11.01 -5.25
CA LYS A 36 9.10 11.85 -5.69
C LYS A 36 9.33 11.87 -7.20
N LEU A 37 9.00 10.78 -7.89
CA LEU A 37 9.15 10.68 -9.35
C LEU A 37 8.00 11.34 -10.11
N LEU A 38 6.85 11.51 -9.47
CA LEU A 38 5.65 12.12 -10.04
C LEU A 38 5.42 13.57 -9.56
N ALA A 39 6.39 14.14 -8.84
CA ALA A 39 6.42 15.53 -8.40
C ALA A 39 7.08 16.44 -9.45
#